data_AF-S0G5H6-F1
#
_entry.id   AF-S0G5H6-F1
#
_cell.length_a   1.000
_cell.length_b   1.000
_cell.length_c   1.000
_cell.angle_alpha   90.00
_cell.angle_beta   90.00
_cell.angle_gamma   90.00
#
_symmetry.space_group_name_H-M   'P 1'
#
loop_
_entity.id
_entity.type
_entity.pdbx_description
1 polymer ?
#
loop_
_entity_poly.entity_id
_entity_poly.type
_entity_poly.pdbx_seq_one_letter_code
_entity_poly.pdbx_strand_id
1 'polypeptide(L)'
;MLPEKLRELGPACYDCHLQDPLELTFKKDHLEKGLEMIGKKDPSRQELRILACAQCHITYSVPKDKDNQVAGDVTMPWRNGQWGDISIEGIIDVLLTDEFRLEWVQEITGFKMPFIRHPEFELFSRGSVHFKAGVACADCHMPFTRSGSYKISDHDVTSPLKADLRACAQCHTQSKEWLTDQIFHTQDRTTSLILRAGYGTATCARLFETLHQAQAKGAAVDNAVYSKAKDFYMQAFLRIVFINAENSVGFHNAAEAGRVLGDAVAFAGKSESLLRQLLAGVGMDPGLEVALDLGETLNNRGEAKLNFRPEQEFTDPFGIQDKLLSEHAKGL
;
A
#
# COMPACT_ATOMS: atom_id res chain seq x y z
N MET A 1 6.09 -27.92 -13.85
CA MET A 1 4.97 -27.12 -14.41
C MET A 1 3.67 -27.73 -13.91
N LEU A 2 2.71 -26.92 -13.43
CA LEU A 2 1.44 -27.42 -12.90
C LEU A 2 0.58 -28.09 -13.99
N PRO A 3 -0.21 -29.13 -13.66
CA PRO A 3 -1.19 -29.73 -14.57
C PRO A 3 -2.15 -28.67 -15.14
N GLU A 4 -2.54 -28.80 -16.41
CA GLU A 4 -3.37 -27.81 -17.14
C GLU A 4 -4.64 -27.41 -16.38
N LYS A 5 -5.39 -28.40 -15.87
CA LYS A 5 -6.60 -28.20 -15.06
C LYS A 5 -6.40 -27.45 -13.74
N LEU A 6 -5.15 -27.31 -13.28
CA LEU A 6 -4.79 -26.58 -12.06
C LEU A 6 -4.20 -25.21 -12.35
N ARG A 7 -3.97 -24.84 -13.61
CA ARG A 7 -3.34 -23.56 -13.98
C ARG A 7 -4.23 -22.35 -13.70
N GLU A 8 -5.54 -22.55 -13.75
CA GLU A 8 -6.56 -21.51 -13.48
C GLU A 8 -7.26 -21.71 -12.12
N LEU A 9 -6.82 -22.69 -11.32
CA LEU A 9 -7.38 -22.92 -9.99
C LEU A 9 -6.96 -21.78 -9.05
N GLY A 10 -7.94 -21.01 -8.57
CA GLY A 10 -7.74 -19.98 -7.55
C GLY A 10 -7.67 -20.54 -6.12
N PRO A 11 -7.79 -19.67 -5.10
CA PRO A 11 -7.85 -20.09 -3.70
C PRO A 11 -8.92 -21.16 -3.48
N ALA A 12 -8.58 -22.22 -2.75
CA ALA A 12 -9.44 -23.37 -2.52
C ALA A 12 -9.63 -23.66 -1.02
N CYS A 13 -10.60 -24.52 -0.69
CA CYS A 13 -10.87 -24.95 0.69
C CYS A 13 -9.60 -25.41 1.41
N TYR A 14 -8.72 -26.10 0.69
CA TYR A 14 -7.48 -26.66 1.22
C TYR A 14 -6.48 -25.58 1.68
N ASP A 15 -6.52 -24.37 1.14
CA ASP A 15 -5.59 -23.31 1.54
C ASP A 15 -5.82 -22.83 2.98
N CYS A 16 -7.05 -22.97 3.49
CA CYS A 16 -7.44 -22.49 4.82
C CYS A 16 -7.95 -23.61 5.75
N HIS A 17 -8.19 -24.83 5.25
CA HIS A 17 -8.72 -25.93 6.05
C HIS A 17 -7.87 -27.20 5.93
N LEU A 18 -7.77 -27.94 7.04
CA LEU A 18 -7.40 -29.35 7.02
C LEU A 18 -8.51 -30.18 6.35
N GLN A 19 -8.19 -31.39 5.89
CA GLN A 19 -9.16 -32.23 5.16
C GLN A 19 -10.12 -32.96 6.10
N ASP A 20 -9.61 -33.48 7.23
CA ASP A 20 -10.40 -34.19 8.24
C ASP A 20 -9.70 -34.12 9.61
N PRO A 21 -10.30 -33.46 10.62
CA PRO A 21 -11.48 -32.59 10.51
C PRO A 21 -11.18 -31.31 9.70
N LEU A 22 -12.22 -30.58 9.27
CA LEU A 22 -12.12 -29.29 8.54
C LEU A 22 -11.64 -28.12 9.42
N GLU A 23 -10.60 -28.34 10.21
CA GLU A 23 -10.02 -27.34 11.10
C GLU A 23 -9.35 -26.21 10.32
N LEU A 24 -9.56 -24.98 10.81
CA LEU A 24 -8.98 -23.77 10.23
C LEU A 24 -7.47 -23.78 10.45
N THR A 25 -6.71 -23.46 9.41
CA THR A 25 -5.25 -23.40 9.41
C THR A 25 -4.75 -22.43 8.34
N PHE A 26 -3.44 -22.25 8.25
CA PHE A 26 -2.74 -21.63 7.12
C PHE A 26 -1.65 -22.61 6.63
N LYS A 27 -1.28 -22.54 5.35
CA LYS A 27 -0.41 -23.53 4.68
C LYS A 27 0.67 -22.92 3.79
N LYS A 28 0.90 -21.61 3.88
CA LYS A 28 1.93 -20.96 3.07
C LYS A 28 3.22 -20.80 3.87
N ASP A 29 4.30 -21.42 3.38
CA ASP A 29 5.64 -21.38 3.97
C ASP A 29 6.15 -19.96 4.19
N HIS A 30 5.84 -19.03 3.28
CA HIS A 30 6.22 -17.65 3.47
C HIS A 30 5.58 -17.12 4.76
N LEU A 31 4.25 -17.24 4.93
CA LEU A 31 3.54 -16.77 6.13
C LEU A 31 4.15 -17.36 7.41
N GLU A 32 4.44 -18.66 7.45
CA GLU A 32 5.09 -19.30 8.59
C GLU A 32 6.42 -18.60 8.97
N LYS A 33 7.30 -18.37 7.98
CA LYS A 33 8.56 -17.63 8.20
C LYS A 33 8.33 -16.20 8.68
N GLY A 34 7.29 -15.52 8.18
CA GLY A 34 6.96 -14.17 8.64
C GLY A 34 6.47 -14.16 10.09
N LEU A 35 5.64 -15.14 10.48
CA LEU A 35 5.16 -15.28 11.85
C LEU A 35 6.30 -15.55 12.82
N GLU A 36 7.28 -16.36 12.41
CA GLU A 36 8.52 -16.56 13.18
C GLU A 36 9.28 -15.24 13.40
N MET A 37 9.41 -14.39 12.38
CA MET A 37 10.11 -13.09 12.50
C MET A 37 9.47 -12.17 13.54
N ILE A 38 8.13 -12.20 13.66
CA ILE A 38 7.38 -11.36 14.60
C ILE A 38 7.05 -12.06 15.91
N GLY A 39 7.68 -13.23 16.16
CA GLY A 39 7.54 -13.98 17.40
C GLY A 39 6.17 -14.63 17.60
N LYS A 40 5.35 -14.79 16.55
CA LYS A 40 4.03 -15.40 16.66
C LYS A 40 4.13 -16.92 16.51
N LYS A 41 4.00 -17.61 17.64
CA LYS A 41 3.85 -19.08 17.73
C LYS A 41 2.45 -19.43 18.22
N ASP A 42 1.98 -20.62 17.84
CA ASP A 42 0.73 -21.23 18.32
C ASP A 42 -0.49 -20.27 18.31
N PRO A 43 -0.96 -19.83 17.13
CA PRO A 43 -2.08 -18.93 17.04
C PRO A 43 -3.36 -19.54 17.60
N SER A 44 -4.07 -18.75 18.39
CA SER A 44 -5.43 -19.08 18.83
C SER A 44 -6.39 -19.18 17.64
N ARG A 45 -7.56 -19.78 17.87
CA ARG A 45 -8.61 -19.87 16.85
C ARG A 45 -9.03 -18.50 16.31
N GLN A 46 -9.05 -17.45 17.13
CA GLN A 46 -9.41 -16.10 16.68
C GLN A 46 -8.30 -15.49 15.80
N GLU A 47 -7.04 -15.75 16.12
CA GLU A 47 -5.91 -15.29 15.30
C GLU A 47 -5.82 -16.06 13.98
N LEU A 48 -6.18 -17.35 13.96
CA LEU A 48 -6.30 -18.13 12.72
C LEU A 48 -7.34 -17.55 11.76
N ARG A 49 -8.39 -16.89 12.26
CA ARG A 49 -9.39 -16.17 11.44
C ARG A 49 -8.86 -14.87 10.81
N ILE A 50 -7.66 -14.43 11.22
CA ILE A 50 -6.88 -13.37 10.58
C ILE A 50 -5.85 -14.01 9.65
N LEU A 51 -5.12 -15.02 10.14
CA LEU A 51 -4.00 -15.64 9.45
C LEU A 51 -4.40 -16.38 8.17
N ALA A 52 -5.62 -16.92 8.09
CA ALA A 52 -6.13 -17.50 6.85
C ALA A 52 -6.12 -16.48 5.69
N CYS A 53 -6.37 -15.20 5.97
CA CYS A 53 -6.31 -14.09 5.02
C CYS A 53 -4.87 -13.57 4.84
N ALA A 54 -4.09 -13.48 5.92
CA ALA A 54 -2.70 -13.01 5.91
C ALA A 54 -1.74 -13.93 5.14
N GLN A 55 -2.22 -15.09 4.66
CA GLN A 55 -1.49 -15.90 3.68
C GLN A 55 -1.19 -15.12 2.39
N CYS A 56 -2.05 -14.17 2.03
CA CYS A 56 -1.91 -13.40 0.79
C CYS A 56 -2.04 -11.89 1.02
N HIS A 57 -2.91 -11.46 1.93
CA HIS A 57 -3.19 -10.05 2.20
C HIS A 57 -2.14 -9.39 3.11
N ILE A 58 -0.91 -9.36 2.58
CA ILE A 58 0.32 -8.89 3.21
C ILE A 58 1.19 -8.15 2.18
N THR A 59 2.13 -7.33 2.64
CA THR A 59 3.24 -6.90 1.79
C THR A 59 4.36 -7.94 1.78
N TYR A 60 5.00 -8.07 0.63
CA TYR A 60 6.11 -8.98 0.41
C TYR A 60 7.13 -8.35 -0.53
N SER A 61 8.36 -8.83 -0.49
CA SER A 61 9.44 -8.54 -1.44
C SER A 61 9.73 -9.77 -2.29
N VAL A 62 9.96 -9.54 -3.59
CA VAL A 62 10.39 -10.56 -4.54
C VAL A 62 11.91 -10.46 -4.68
N PRO A 63 12.69 -11.39 -4.09
CA PRO A 63 14.14 -11.30 -4.13
C PRO A 63 14.65 -11.38 -5.57
N LYS A 64 15.55 -10.47 -5.92
CA LYS A 64 16.25 -10.43 -7.21
C LYS A 64 17.65 -10.99 -7.09
N ASP A 65 18.20 -11.53 -8.17
CA ASP A 65 19.64 -11.79 -8.30
C ASP A 65 20.37 -10.60 -8.97
N LYS A 66 21.67 -10.76 -9.22
CA LYS A 66 22.49 -9.72 -9.85
C LYS A 66 22.08 -9.40 -11.30
N ASP A 67 21.41 -10.35 -11.96
CA ASP A 67 20.89 -10.22 -13.32
C ASP A 67 19.41 -9.78 -13.33
N ASN A 68 18.92 -9.32 -12.17
CA ASN A 68 17.56 -8.85 -11.92
C ASN A 68 16.46 -9.91 -12.15
N GLN A 69 16.83 -11.19 -12.10
CA GLN A 69 15.89 -12.32 -12.17
C GLN A 69 15.36 -12.67 -10.79
N VAL A 70 14.20 -13.35 -10.73
CA VAL A 70 13.61 -13.79 -9.46
C VAL A 70 14.48 -14.90 -8.85
N ALA A 71 15.00 -14.66 -7.65
CA ALA A 71 16.01 -15.49 -7.00
C ALA A 71 15.44 -16.39 -5.88
N GLY A 72 14.11 -16.51 -5.76
CA GLY A 72 13.49 -17.35 -4.73
C GLY A 72 12.00 -17.06 -4.53
N ASP A 73 11.48 -17.59 -3.43
CA ASP A 73 10.12 -17.34 -2.97
C ASP A 73 9.98 -15.92 -2.40
N VAL A 74 8.74 -15.44 -2.27
CA VAL A 74 8.44 -14.15 -1.66
C VAL A 74 8.86 -14.12 -0.19
N THR A 75 9.33 -12.96 0.27
CA THR A 75 9.77 -12.77 1.65
C THR A 75 9.05 -11.59 2.28
N MET A 76 8.66 -11.70 3.55
CA MET A 76 8.02 -10.60 4.26
C MET A 76 9.05 -9.65 4.88
N PRO A 77 8.88 -8.34 4.74
CA PRO A 77 9.76 -7.34 5.35
C PRO A 77 9.42 -7.09 6.84
N TRP A 78 9.21 -8.15 7.63
CA TRP A 78 8.66 -8.05 9.00
C TRP A 78 9.69 -8.17 10.12
N ARG A 79 10.98 -8.32 9.81
CA ARG A 79 12.04 -8.57 10.80
C ARG A 79 12.11 -7.53 11.93
N ASN A 80 11.70 -6.29 11.66
CA ASN A 80 11.70 -5.19 12.63
C ASN A 80 10.32 -4.97 13.30
N GLY A 81 9.40 -5.92 13.16
CA GLY A 81 8.06 -5.88 13.75
C GLY A 81 7.86 -6.93 14.84
N GLN A 82 6.67 -6.90 15.42
CA GLN A 82 6.18 -7.88 16.38
C GLN A 82 4.68 -8.13 16.14
N TRP A 83 4.12 -9.20 16.70
CA TRP A 83 2.69 -9.49 16.57
C TRP A 83 1.82 -8.30 16.98
N GLY A 84 0.96 -7.82 16.07
CA GLY A 84 0.11 -6.63 16.31
C GLY A 84 0.83 -5.29 16.17
N ASP A 85 2.07 -5.29 15.71
CA ASP A 85 2.88 -4.08 15.55
C ASP A 85 3.96 -4.27 14.48
N ILE A 86 3.51 -4.25 13.22
CA ILE A 86 4.36 -4.22 12.04
C ILE A 86 4.27 -2.82 11.45
N SER A 87 5.28 -1.98 11.70
CA SER A 87 5.28 -0.58 11.30
C SER A 87 5.80 -0.37 9.87
N ILE A 88 5.32 0.68 9.21
CA ILE A 88 5.88 1.10 7.91
C ILE A 88 7.36 1.48 8.04
N GLU A 89 7.78 2.04 9.17
CA GLU A 89 9.19 2.33 9.45
C GLU A 89 10.03 1.04 9.41
N GLY A 90 9.61 0.00 10.13
CA GLY A 90 10.31 -1.28 10.14
C GLY A 90 10.33 -1.96 8.77
N ILE A 91 9.23 -1.86 8.01
CA ILE A 91 9.15 -2.36 6.64
C ILE A 91 10.15 -1.64 5.74
N ILE A 92 10.18 -0.29 5.77
CA ILE A 92 11.09 0.52 4.95
C ILE A 92 12.54 0.19 5.30
N ASP A 93 12.88 0.11 6.58
CA ASP A 93 14.24 -0.22 7.03
C ASP A 93 14.69 -1.57 6.44
N VAL A 94 13.83 -2.59 6.50
CA VAL A 94 14.13 -3.92 5.92
C VAL A 94 14.26 -3.85 4.41
N LEU A 95 13.34 -3.18 3.71
CA LEU A 95 13.35 -3.06 2.25
C LEU A 95 14.59 -2.34 1.72
N LEU A 96 15.12 -1.37 2.47
CA LEU A 96 16.28 -0.58 2.05
C LEU A 96 17.63 -1.17 2.49
N THR A 97 17.65 -2.29 3.23
CA THR A 97 18.91 -2.90 3.69
C THR A 97 19.74 -3.59 2.61
N ASP A 98 19.14 -4.01 1.49
CA ASP A 98 19.80 -4.86 0.50
C ASP A 98 19.32 -4.56 -0.92
N GLU A 99 20.24 -4.57 -1.89
CA GLU A 99 19.95 -4.37 -3.30
C GLU A 99 19.07 -5.48 -3.89
N PHE A 100 19.10 -6.69 -3.32
CA PHE A 100 18.25 -7.80 -3.78
C PHE A 100 16.75 -7.56 -3.56
N ARG A 101 16.38 -6.53 -2.79
CA ARG A 101 14.98 -6.10 -2.59
C ARG A 101 14.57 -4.94 -3.51
N LEU A 102 15.48 -4.47 -4.36
CA LEU A 102 15.18 -3.43 -5.35
C LEU A 102 14.71 -4.11 -6.64
N GLU A 103 13.42 -4.07 -6.89
CA GLU A 103 12.76 -5.00 -7.82
C GLU A 103 12.55 -4.43 -9.22
N TRP A 104 12.69 -3.10 -9.36
CA TRP A 104 12.42 -2.37 -10.59
C TRP A 104 13.18 -1.04 -10.61
N VAL A 105 13.24 -0.42 -11.80
CA VAL A 105 13.77 0.93 -11.99
C VAL A 105 12.60 1.85 -12.29
N GLN A 106 12.45 2.91 -11.48
CA GLN A 106 11.51 3.97 -11.77
C GLN A 106 12.04 4.85 -12.88
N GLU A 107 11.35 4.89 -14.02
CA GLU A 107 11.82 5.55 -15.24
C GLU A 107 12.11 7.04 -15.05
N ILE A 108 11.14 7.80 -14.54
CA ILE A 108 11.24 9.27 -14.36
C ILE A 108 12.44 9.68 -13.49
N THR A 109 12.75 8.90 -12.45
CA THR A 109 13.85 9.22 -11.52
C THR A 109 15.14 8.44 -11.79
N GLY A 110 15.09 7.41 -12.63
CA GLY A 110 16.19 6.45 -12.81
C GLY A 110 16.55 5.64 -11.55
N PHE A 111 15.74 5.67 -10.48
CA PHE A 111 16.08 5.00 -9.23
C PHE A 111 15.73 3.52 -9.27
N LYS A 112 16.62 2.67 -8.73
CA LYS A 112 16.26 1.30 -8.34
C LYS A 112 15.41 1.36 -7.07
N MET A 113 14.22 0.77 -7.11
CA MET A 113 13.20 0.92 -6.07
C MET A 113 12.78 -0.44 -5.48
N PRO A 114 12.57 -0.54 -4.16
CA PRO A 114 11.78 -1.63 -3.62
C PRO A 114 10.29 -1.40 -3.91
N PHE A 115 9.43 -2.32 -3.49
CA PHE A 115 7.99 -2.14 -3.63
C PHE A 115 7.21 -2.72 -2.45
N ILE A 116 6.07 -2.11 -2.18
CA ILE A 116 5.11 -2.54 -1.17
C ILE A 116 3.82 -2.94 -1.90
N ARG A 117 3.22 -4.05 -1.47
CA ARG A 117 1.94 -4.55 -1.98
C ARG A 117 0.89 -4.41 -0.90
N HIS A 118 -0.29 -4.94 -1.16
CA HIS A 118 -1.50 -4.93 -0.33
C HIS A 118 -1.24 -5.33 1.15
N PRO A 119 -0.95 -4.36 2.05
CA PRO A 119 -0.48 -4.61 3.40
C PRO A 119 -1.65 -4.62 4.39
N GLU A 120 -2.75 -5.31 4.05
CA GLU A 120 -3.96 -5.28 4.89
C GLU A 120 -3.67 -5.82 6.30
N PHE A 121 -2.95 -6.93 6.42
CA PHE A 121 -2.64 -7.49 7.73
C PHE A 121 -1.75 -6.56 8.55
N GLU A 122 -0.71 -5.97 7.94
CA GLU A 122 0.19 -5.04 8.61
C GLU A 122 -0.57 -3.80 9.09
N LEU A 123 -1.36 -3.16 8.22
CA LEU A 123 -2.13 -1.97 8.60
C LEU A 123 -3.20 -2.29 9.64
N PHE A 124 -3.98 -3.37 9.44
CA PHE A 124 -5.05 -3.78 10.35
C PHE A 124 -4.51 -4.17 11.73
N SER A 125 -3.44 -4.95 11.78
CA SER A 125 -2.91 -5.46 13.05
C SER A 125 -2.19 -4.40 13.88
N ARG A 126 -1.71 -3.32 13.26
CA ARG A 126 -0.93 -2.24 13.88
C ARG A 126 -1.76 -1.37 14.84
N GLY A 127 -2.18 -1.95 15.97
CA GLY A 127 -2.90 -1.23 17.03
C GLY A 127 -4.24 -0.63 16.60
N SER A 128 -4.86 -1.11 15.51
CA SER A 128 -6.16 -0.63 15.06
C SER A 128 -7.24 -0.87 16.13
N VAL A 129 -8.30 -0.07 16.09
CA VAL A 129 -9.42 -0.19 17.04
C VAL A 129 -10.00 -1.60 17.03
N HIS A 130 -10.26 -2.14 15.84
CA HIS A 130 -10.87 -3.46 15.68
C HIS A 130 -9.92 -4.60 16.08
N PHE A 131 -8.64 -4.53 15.68
CA PHE A 131 -7.66 -5.54 16.09
C PHE A 131 -7.48 -5.57 17.61
N LYS A 132 -7.36 -4.40 18.25
CA LYS A 132 -7.27 -4.28 19.71
C LYS A 132 -8.53 -4.76 20.44
N ALA A 133 -9.68 -4.70 19.79
CA ALA A 133 -10.94 -5.25 20.29
C ALA A 133 -11.07 -6.77 20.06
N GLY A 134 -10.08 -7.42 19.45
CA GLY A 134 -10.07 -8.86 19.17
C GLY A 134 -10.88 -9.26 17.93
N VAL A 135 -11.27 -8.32 17.08
CA VAL A 135 -11.97 -8.59 15.82
C VAL A 135 -11.00 -9.18 14.80
N ALA A 136 -11.44 -10.19 14.05
CA ALA A 136 -10.70 -10.82 12.97
C ALA A 136 -11.23 -10.42 11.58
N CYS A 137 -10.43 -10.65 10.53
CA CYS A 137 -10.84 -10.40 9.14
C CYS A 137 -12.18 -11.09 8.81
N ALA A 138 -12.30 -12.36 9.21
CA ALA A 138 -13.51 -13.15 9.00
C ALA A 138 -14.75 -12.64 9.74
N ASP A 139 -14.62 -11.80 10.78
CA ASP A 139 -15.78 -11.24 11.48
C ASP A 139 -16.50 -10.20 10.62
N CYS A 140 -15.76 -9.48 9.76
CA CYS A 140 -16.30 -8.45 8.86
C CYS A 140 -16.57 -8.98 7.45
N HIS A 141 -15.68 -9.83 6.94
CA HIS A 141 -15.71 -10.28 5.53
C HIS A 141 -16.32 -11.66 5.31
N MET A 142 -16.54 -12.44 6.38
CA MET A 142 -17.18 -13.76 6.33
C MET A 142 -18.32 -13.84 7.35
N PRO A 143 -19.33 -12.95 7.28
CA PRO A 143 -20.46 -12.96 8.19
C PRO A 143 -21.18 -14.31 8.15
N PHE A 144 -21.66 -14.79 9.30
CA PHE A 144 -22.38 -16.04 9.37
C PHE A 144 -23.89 -15.82 9.19
N THR A 145 -24.54 -16.78 8.52
CA THR A 145 -25.99 -16.96 8.58
C THR A 145 -26.32 -18.13 9.50
N ARG A 146 -27.51 -18.12 10.11
CA ARG A 146 -27.99 -19.24 10.93
C ARG A 146 -28.88 -20.13 10.10
N SER A 147 -28.59 -21.43 10.13
CA SER A 147 -29.46 -22.48 9.60
C SER A 147 -29.79 -23.43 10.75
N GLY A 148 -30.93 -23.20 11.40
CA GLY A 148 -31.29 -23.88 12.66
C GLY A 148 -30.30 -23.57 13.79
N SER A 149 -29.71 -24.61 14.38
CA SER A 149 -28.67 -24.50 15.42
C SER A 149 -27.26 -24.23 14.85
N TYR A 150 -27.07 -24.37 13.54
CA TYR A 150 -25.77 -24.24 12.90
C TYR A 150 -25.51 -22.80 12.45
N LYS A 151 -24.24 -22.37 12.60
CA LYS A 151 -23.71 -21.14 11.98
C LYS A 151 -22.97 -21.54 10.71
N ILE A 152 -23.33 -20.92 9.59
CA ILE A 152 -22.68 -21.11 8.30
C ILE A 152 -22.00 -19.79 7.93
N SER A 153 -20.67 -19.76 7.94
CA SER A 153 -19.89 -18.60 7.51
C SER A 153 -20.06 -18.41 6.01
N ASP A 154 -20.30 -17.18 5.58
CA ASP A 154 -20.27 -16.85 4.16
C ASP A 154 -18.84 -16.87 3.63
N HIS A 155 -18.65 -17.48 2.47
CA HIS A 155 -17.36 -17.57 1.77
C HIS A 155 -17.35 -16.75 0.46
N ASP A 156 -18.43 -16.00 0.16
CA ASP A 156 -18.42 -14.92 -0.82
C ASP A 156 -17.76 -13.68 -0.21
N VAL A 157 -16.43 -13.77 -0.09
CA VAL A 157 -15.58 -12.73 0.55
C VAL A 157 -15.60 -11.47 -0.31
N THR A 158 -16.23 -10.42 0.19
CA THR A 158 -16.41 -9.16 -0.55
C THR A 158 -16.36 -7.95 0.40
N SER A 159 -16.53 -6.75 -0.17
CA SER A 159 -16.68 -5.52 0.62
C SER A 159 -17.92 -5.62 1.52
N PRO A 160 -17.83 -5.33 2.84
CA PRO A 160 -18.99 -5.33 3.71
C PRO A 160 -20.10 -4.38 3.24
N LEU A 161 -19.75 -3.29 2.55
CA LEU A 161 -20.72 -2.36 1.94
C LEU A 161 -21.59 -3.03 0.87
N LYS A 162 -21.06 -4.02 0.14
CA LYS A 162 -21.80 -4.83 -0.85
C LYS A 162 -22.64 -5.93 -0.21
N ALA A 163 -22.39 -6.24 1.06
CA ALA A 163 -23.09 -7.25 1.85
C ALA A 163 -24.01 -6.63 2.92
N ASP A 164 -24.57 -5.45 2.63
CA ASP A 164 -25.51 -4.72 3.49
C ASP A 164 -25.02 -4.44 4.92
N LEU A 165 -23.71 -4.47 5.15
CA LEU A 165 -23.11 -4.33 6.48
C LEU A 165 -23.67 -5.32 7.52
N ARG A 166 -24.17 -6.48 7.07
CA ARG A 166 -24.74 -7.53 7.96
C ARG A 166 -23.75 -8.03 9.00
N ALA A 167 -22.47 -8.00 8.65
CA ALA A 167 -21.36 -8.36 9.53
C ALA A 167 -21.22 -7.34 10.68
N CYS A 168 -21.25 -6.05 10.34
CA CYS A 168 -21.14 -4.95 11.29
C CYS A 168 -22.30 -4.98 12.30
N ALA A 169 -23.51 -5.29 11.84
CA ALA A 169 -24.72 -5.38 12.65
C ALA A 169 -24.68 -6.47 13.75
N GLN A 170 -23.69 -7.38 13.73
CA GLN A 170 -23.51 -8.35 14.81
C GLN A 170 -23.00 -7.70 16.11
N CYS A 171 -22.30 -6.57 16.01
CA CYS A 171 -21.69 -5.86 17.14
C CYS A 171 -22.23 -4.43 17.30
N HIS A 172 -22.71 -3.82 16.21
CA HIS A 172 -23.17 -2.44 16.15
C HIS A 172 -24.69 -2.39 16.01
N THR A 173 -25.37 -1.66 16.89
CA THR A 173 -26.83 -1.47 16.87
C THR A 173 -27.26 -0.25 16.07
N GLN A 174 -26.31 0.50 15.50
CA GLN A 174 -26.54 1.65 14.64
C GLN A 174 -27.15 1.23 13.29
N SER A 175 -27.76 2.18 12.58
CA SER A 175 -28.33 1.92 11.26
C SER A 175 -27.24 1.68 10.21
N LYS A 176 -27.61 1.03 9.10
CA LYS A 176 -26.73 0.82 7.95
C LYS A 176 -26.19 2.14 7.43
N GLU A 177 -27.04 3.15 7.31
CA GLU A 177 -26.70 4.49 6.82
C GLU A 177 -25.63 5.13 7.71
N TRP A 178 -25.83 5.07 9.03
CA TRP A 178 -24.84 5.60 9.98
C TRP A 178 -23.48 4.92 9.86
N LEU A 179 -23.46 3.58 9.73
CA LEU A 179 -22.22 2.82 9.57
C LEU A 179 -21.55 3.12 8.22
N THR A 180 -22.33 3.22 7.14
CA THR A 180 -21.85 3.63 5.81
C THR A 180 -21.21 5.02 5.85
N ASP A 181 -21.84 5.98 6.54
CA ASP A 181 -21.29 7.34 6.69
C ASP A 181 -19.96 7.33 7.46
N GLN A 182 -19.83 6.52 8.53
CA GLN A 182 -18.56 6.40 9.25
C GLN A 182 -17.43 5.84 8.37
N ILE A 183 -17.75 4.86 7.51
CA ILE A 183 -16.79 4.28 6.56
C ILE A 183 -16.36 5.36 5.57
N PHE A 184 -17.30 6.01 4.89
CA PHE A 184 -16.95 7.02 3.88
C PHE A 184 -16.26 8.25 4.48
N HIS A 185 -16.64 8.71 5.68
CA HIS A 185 -15.89 9.78 6.36
C HIS A 185 -14.42 9.44 6.60
N THR A 186 -14.11 8.17 6.85
CA THR A 186 -12.72 7.73 6.96
C THR A 186 -12.05 7.71 5.60
N GLN A 187 -12.70 7.09 4.62
CA GLN A 187 -12.14 6.90 3.29
C GLN A 187 -11.91 8.22 2.56
N ASP A 188 -12.83 9.19 2.65
CA ASP A 188 -12.67 10.51 2.05
C ASP A 188 -11.45 11.24 2.59
N ARG A 189 -11.26 11.21 3.91
CA ARG A 189 -10.11 11.85 4.58
C ARG A 189 -8.80 11.17 4.18
N THR A 190 -8.79 9.84 4.10
CA THR A 190 -7.62 9.08 3.64
C THR A 190 -7.32 9.37 2.17
N THR A 191 -8.30 9.31 1.27
CA THR A 191 -8.15 9.63 -0.15
C THR A 191 -7.59 11.04 -0.36
N SER A 192 -8.10 12.02 0.39
CA SER A 192 -7.59 13.39 0.33
C SER A 192 -6.09 13.48 0.66
N LEU A 193 -5.64 12.73 1.67
CA LEU A 193 -4.22 12.67 2.04
C LEU A 193 -3.39 11.85 1.04
N ILE A 194 -3.93 10.76 0.47
CA ILE A 194 -3.29 9.99 -0.61
C ILE A 194 -2.99 10.90 -1.79
N LEU A 195 -3.97 11.68 -2.25
CA LEU A 195 -3.81 12.58 -3.39
C LEU A 195 -2.75 13.65 -3.11
N ARG A 196 -2.81 14.30 -1.94
CA ARG A 196 -1.82 15.33 -1.56
C ARG A 196 -0.40 14.79 -1.52
N ALA A 197 -0.22 13.64 -0.85
CA ALA A 197 1.08 13.00 -0.76
C ALA A 197 1.56 12.51 -2.14
N GLY A 198 0.64 11.93 -2.92
CA GLY A 198 0.88 11.39 -4.27
C GLY A 198 1.35 12.45 -5.25
N TYR A 199 0.59 13.55 -5.40
CA TYR A 199 0.98 14.66 -6.28
C TYR A 199 2.28 15.32 -5.82
N GLY A 200 2.47 15.56 -4.50
CA GLY A 200 3.73 16.11 -3.99
C GLY A 200 4.93 15.19 -4.28
N THR A 201 4.75 13.88 -4.19
CA THR A 201 5.81 12.91 -4.52
C THR A 201 6.07 12.84 -6.02
N ALA A 202 5.03 12.95 -6.87
CA ALA A 202 5.19 13.05 -8.32
C ALA A 202 5.93 14.33 -8.73
N THR A 203 5.66 15.47 -8.08
CA THR A 203 6.42 16.71 -8.25
C THR A 203 7.90 16.51 -7.94
N CYS A 204 8.24 15.85 -6.83
CA CYS A 204 9.64 15.50 -6.53
C CYS A 204 10.28 14.64 -7.63
N ALA A 205 9.54 13.68 -8.20
CA ALA A 205 10.06 12.84 -9.28
C ALA A 205 10.41 13.66 -10.54
N ARG A 206 9.56 14.61 -10.95
CA ARG A 206 9.83 15.51 -12.09
C ARG A 206 10.99 16.49 -11.80
N LEU A 207 11.14 16.93 -10.55
CA LEU A 207 12.29 17.73 -10.15
C LEU A 207 13.60 16.93 -10.20
N PHE A 208 13.58 15.64 -9.82
CA PHE A 208 14.72 14.75 -10.03
C PHE A 208 15.07 14.59 -11.50
N GLU A 209 14.07 14.32 -12.35
CA GLU A 209 14.25 14.23 -13.81
C GLU A 209 14.97 15.48 -14.35
N THR A 210 14.47 16.66 -13.99
CA THR A 210 15.05 17.96 -14.39
C THR A 210 16.49 18.10 -13.90
N LEU A 211 16.76 17.72 -12.65
CA LEU A 211 18.11 17.78 -12.07
C LEU A 211 19.08 16.82 -12.76
N HIS A 212 18.63 15.60 -13.09
CA HIS A 212 19.43 14.61 -13.82
C HIS A 212 19.77 15.08 -15.24
N GLN A 213 18.82 15.73 -15.92
CA GLN A 213 19.08 16.36 -17.22
C GLN A 213 20.12 17.49 -17.12
N ALA A 214 20.12 18.27 -16.04
CA ALA A 214 21.13 19.30 -15.80
C ALA A 214 22.51 18.67 -15.53
N GLN A 215 22.58 17.62 -14.71
CA GLN A 215 23.81 16.87 -14.46
C GLN A 215 24.40 16.26 -15.73
N ALA A 216 23.56 15.71 -16.61
CA ALA A 216 23.98 15.19 -17.91
C ALA A 216 24.60 16.28 -18.82
N LYS A 217 24.25 17.55 -18.60
CA LYS A 217 24.83 18.72 -19.28
C LYS A 217 26.05 19.31 -18.55
N GLY A 218 26.52 18.67 -17.48
CA GLY A 218 27.72 19.06 -16.73
C GLY A 218 27.46 19.96 -15.52
N ALA A 219 26.21 20.14 -15.08
CA ALA A 219 25.92 20.89 -13.87
C ALA A 219 26.48 20.18 -12.63
N ALA A 220 27.24 20.92 -11.81
CA ALA A 220 27.76 20.42 -10.54
C ALA A 220 26.68 20.53 -9.45
N VAL A 221 26.26 19.38 -8.91
CA VAL A 221 25.22 19.29 -7.89
C VAL A 221 25.86 18.90 -6.55
N ASP A 222 25.41 19.52 -5.47
CA ASP A 222 25.82 19.12 -4.12
C ASP A 222 25.29 17.71 -3.80
N ASN A 223 26.20 16.74 -3.78
CA ASN A 223 25.88 15.33 -3.54
C ASN A 223 25.28 15.06 -2.15
N ALA A 224 25.65 15.84 -1.13
CA ALA A 224 25.11 15.65 0.21
C ALA A 224 23.64 16.08 0.28
N VAL A 225 23.31 17.21 -0.34
CA VAL A 225 21.93 17.69 -0.45
C VAL A 225 21.11 16.76 -1.35
N TYR A 226 21.67 16.30 -2.47
CA TYR A 226 21.04 15.34 -3.37
C TYR A 226 20.68 14.03 -2.66
N SER A 227 21.63 13.44 -1.92
CA SER A 227 21.39 12.19 -1.19
C SER A 227 20.25 12.35 -0.20
N LYS A 228 20.23 13.46 0.55
CA LYS A 228 19.16 13.73 1.52
C LYS A 228 17.80 13.95 0.87
N ALA A 229 17.76 14.64 -0.27
CA ALA A 229 16.54 14.78 -1.07
C ALA A 229 16.00 13.43 -1.53
N LYS A 230 16.90 12.53 -1.98
CA LYS A 230 16.57 11.17 -2.43
C LYS A 230 16.05 10.31 -1.27
N ASP A 231 16.66 10.39 -0.11
CA ASP A 231 16.22 9.65 1.08
C ASP A 231 14.80 10.09 1.48
N PHE A 232 14.53 11.39 1.52
CA PHE A 232 13.18 11.90 1.79
C PHE A 232 12.17 11.51 0.72
N TYR A 233 12.56 11.51 -0.55
CA TYR A 233 11.70 11.02 -1.63
C TYR A 233 11.34 9.54 -1.44
N MET A 234 12.32 8.69 -1.10
CA MET A 234 12.08 7.27 -0.85
C MET A 234 11.11 7.05 0.33
N GLN A 235 11.29 7.82 1.41
CA GLN A 235 10.40 7.78 2.58
C GLN A 235 8.98 8.21 2.26
N ALA A 236 8.80 9.23 1.39
CA ALA A 236 7.49 9.68 0.92
C ALA A 236 6.83 8.62 0.03
N PHE A 237 7.56 8.15 -1.00
CA PHE A 237 7.08 7.17 -1.96
C PHE A 237 6.59 5.89 -1.28
N LEU A 238 7.41 5.28 -0.40
CA LEU A 238 7.06 4.01 0.22
C LEU A 238 5.87 4.13 1.18
N ARG A 239 5.70 5.27 1.87
CA ARG A 239 4.53 5.51 2.72
C ARG A 239 3.24 5.67 1.93
N ILE A 240 3.30 6.35 0.79
CA ILE A 240 2.14 6.49 -0.09
C ILE A 240 1.76 5.14 -0.66
N VAL A 241 2.73 4.39 -1.19
CA VAL A 241 2.48 3.05 -1.73
C VAL A 241 1.91 2.12 -0.66
N PHE A 242 2.39 2.19 0.59
CA PHE A 242 1.85 1.38 1.68
C PHE A 242 0.36 1.59 1.91
N ILE A 243 -0.11 2.85 1.97
CA ILE A 243 -1.54 3.10 2.18
C ILE A 243 -2.34 2.94 0.89
N ASN A 244 -1.81 3.30 -0.27
CA ASN A 244 -2.53 3.23 -1.54
C ASN A 244 -2.64 1.80 -2.09
N ALA A 245 -1.72 0.90 -1.73
CA ALA A 245 -1.83 -0.51 -2.04
C ALA A 245 -2.81 -1.25 -1.11
N GLU A 246 -3.15 -0.65 0.03
CA GLU A 246 -4.06 -1.21 1.03
C GLU A 246 -5.53 -1.00 0.63
N ASN A 247 -6.32 -2.07 0.71
CA ASN A 247 -7.63 -2.13 0.04
C ASN A 247 -8.81 -1.55 0.85
N SER A 248 -8.61 -1.09 2.08
CA SER A 248 -9.69 -0.52 2.91
C SER A 248 -9.84 0.99 2.78
N VAL A 249 -8.89 1.65 2.08
CA VAL A 249 -8.78 3.11 2.01
C VAL A 249 -8.71 3.70 3.44
N GLY A 250 -7.88 3.06 4.27
CA GLY A 250 -7.62 3.46 5.66
C GLY A 250 -8.66 3.00 6.69
N PHE A 251 -9.78 2.40 6.31
CA PHE A 251 -10.80 1.96 7.28
C PHE A 251 -10.29 0.88 8.25
N HIS A 252 -9.36 0.02 7.81
CA HIS A 252 -8.73 -0.96 8.69
C HIS A 252 -7.96 -0.31 9.84
N ASN A 253 -7.40 0.89 9.65
CA ASN A 253 -6.72 1.63 10.70
C ASN A 253 -6.60 3.14 10.38
N ALA A 254 -7.68 3.88 10.63
CA ALA A 254 -7.80 5.27 10.19
C ALA A 254 -6.72 6.20 10.75
N ALA A 255 -6.40 6.05 12.04
CA ALA A 255 -5.41 6.88 12.70
C ALA A 255 -3.99 6.62 12.17
N GLU A 256 -3.63 5.35 11.96
CA GLU A 256 -2.32 5.00 11.40
C GLU A 256 -2.22 5.40 9.94
N ALA A 257 -3.26 5.19 9.12
CA ALA A 257 -3.28 5.66 7.74
C ALA A 257 -3.08 7.17 7.64
N GLY A 258 -3.76 7.94 8.50
CA GLY A 258 -3.58 9.38 8.61
C GLY A 258 -2.16 9.79 9.03
N ARG A 259 -1.55 9.10 10.00
CA ARG A 259 -0.16 9.33 10.42
C ARG A 259 0.82 9.07 9.26
N VAL A 260 0.72 7.91 8.63
CA VAL A 260 1.62 7.47 7.55
C VAL A 260 1.55 8.43 6.36
N LEU A 261 0.36 8.86 5.95
CA LEU A 261 0.21 9.83 4.87
C LEU A 261 0.64 11.25 5.27
N GLY A 262 0.41 11.66 6.52
CA GLY A 262 0.94 12.91 7.07
C GLY A 262 2.47 12.98 7.00
N ASP A 263 3.14 11.89 7.40
CA ASP A 263 4.59 11.73 7.27
C ASP A 263 5.01 11.76 5.80
N ALA A 264 4.27 11.10 4.90
CA ALA A 264 4.56 11.13 3.48
C ALA A 264 4.51 12.54 2.87
N VAL A 265 3.50 13.35 3.23
CA VAL A 265 3.42 14.77 2.84
C VAL A 265 4.63 15.55 3.38
N ALA A 266 5.01 15.34 4.64
CA ALA A 266 6.15 16.01 5.24
C ALA A 266 7.48 15.66 4.53
N PHE A 267 7.70 14.37 4.24
CA PHE A 267 8.87 13.91 3.50
C PHE A 267 8.91 14.43 2.06
N ALA A 268 7.77 14.42 1.35
CA ALA A 268 7.67 14.97 0.01
C ALA A 268 8.05 16.46 0.01
N GLY A 269 7.46 17.26 0.92
CA GLY A 269 7.78 18.69 1.02
C GLY A 269 9.25 18.98 1.37
N LYS A 270 9.89 18.15 2.22
CA LYS A 270 11.33 18.26 2.49
C LYS A 270 12.19 17.89 1.27
N SER A 271 11.82 16.85 0.53
CA SER A 271 12.50 16.48 -0.71
C SER A 271 12.39 17.59 -1.76
N GLU A 272 11.18 18.10 -2.00
CA GLU A 272 10.91 19.17 -2.95
C GLU A 272 11.73 20.43 -2.64
N SER A 273 11.76 20.85 -1.37
CA SER A 273 12.54 22.03 -0.95
C SER A 273 14.03 21.89 -1.25
N LEU A 274 14.61 20.70 -1.02
CA LEU A 274 16.03 20.46 -1.30
C LEU A 274 16.29 20.38 -2.81
N LEU A 275 15.38 19.79 -3.58
CA LEU A 275 15.50 19.73 -5.04
C LEU A 275 15.44 21.11 -5.68
N ARG A 276 14.51 21.97 -5.22
CA ARG A 276 14.43 23.36 -5.66
C ARG A 276 15.70 24.14 -5.31
N GLN A 277 16.27 23.92 -4.12
CA GLN A 277 17.56 24.52 -3.74
C GLN A 277 18.69 24.06 -4.68
N LEU A 278 18.75 22.77 -5.01
CA LEU A 278 19.77 22.24 -5.93
C LEU A 278 19.64 22.83 -7.34
N LEU A 279 18.42 22.89 -7.87
CA LEU A 279 18.14 23.48 -9.19
C LEU A 279 18.50 24.97 -9.24
N ALA A 280 18.12 25.73 -8.22
CA ALA A 280 18.51 27.14 -8.10
C ALA A 280 20.03 27.31 -8.01
N GLY A 281 20.71 26.41 -7.28
CA GLY A 281 22.17 26.40 -7.15
C GLY A 281 22.92 26.17 -8.47
N VAL A 282 22.28 25.50 -9.44
CA VAL A 282 22.81 25.32 -10.80
C VAL A 282 22.26 26.34 -11.80
N GLY A 283 21.62 27.41 -11.34
CA GLY A 283 21.12 28.51 -12.16
C GLY A 283 19.81 28.22 -12.88
N MET A 284 19.05 27.22 -12.46
CA MET A 284 17.73 26.90 -13.01
C MET A 284 16.62 27.46 -12.13
N ASP A 285 15.56 27.99 -12.75
CA ASP A 285 14.33 28.35 -12.06
C ASP A 285 13.36 27.16 -12.10
N PRO A 286 13.07 26.49 -10.96
CA PRO A 286 12.13 25.37 -10.92
C PRO A 286 10.67 25.80 -11.07
N GLY A 287 10.38 27.12 -11.13
CA GLY A 287 9.02 27.65 -11.24
C GLY A 287 8.20 27.47 -9.96
N LEU A 288 7.01 28.06 -9.90
CA LEU A 288 6.11 27.85 -8.76
C LEU A 288 5.42 26.49 -8.86
N GLU A 289 4.85 26.19 -10.03
CA GLU A 289 4.26 24.89 -10.36
C GLU A 289 5.22 24.05 -11.20
N VAL A 290 5.25 22.74 -10.93
CA VAL A 290 6.02 21.76 -11.70
C VAL A 290 5.04 20.99 -12.58
N ALA A 291 5.24 21.04 -13.89
CA ALA A 291 4.45 20.25 -14.83
C ALA A 291 4.68 18.76 -14.58
N LEU A 292 3.59 18.01 -14.38
CA LEU A 292 3.60 16.56 -14.17
C LEU A 292 3.39 15.80 -15.46
N ASP A 293 2.76 16.42 -16.46
CA ASP A 293 2.45 15.86 -17.77
C ASP A 293 1.86 14.43 -17.67
N LEU A 294 0.85 14.27 -16.81
CA LEU A 294 0.31 12.96 -16.46
C LEU A 294 -0.28 12.23 -17.68
N GLY A 295 -0.73 12.97 -18.69
CA GLY A 295 -1.18 12.41 -19.96
C GLY A 295 -0.15 11.52 -20.65
N GLU A 296 1.16 11.76 -20.45
CA GLU A 296 2.25 10.92 -20.97
C GLU A 296 2.24 9.52 -20.36
N THR A 297 1.89 9.42 -19.08
CA THR A 297 1.95 8.17 -18.31
C THR A 297 0.61 7.46 -18.22
N LEU A 298 -0.51 8.17 -18.38
CA LEU A 298 -1.85 7.61 -18.23
C LEU A 298 -2.46 7.12 -19.55
N ASN A 299 -1.91 7.55 -20.69
CA ASN A 299 -2.37 7.14 -22.02
C ASN A 299 -1.41 6.15 -22.71
N ASN A 300 -1.93 5.42 -23.70
CA ASN A 300 -1.17 4.46 -24.51
C ASN A 300 -0.40 3.39 -23.70
N ARG A 301 -0.90 3.01 -22.52
CA ARG A 301 -0.22 2.12 -21.58
C ARG A 301 -0.21 0.66 -22.03
N GLY A 302 0.97 0.05 -22.02
CA GLY A 302 1.17 -1.38 -22.29
C GLY A 302 0.83 -1.83 -23.72
N GLU A 303 0.76 -3.15 -23.91
CA GLU A 303 0.39 -3.75 -25.20
C GLU A 303 -1.05 -3.42 -25.60
N ALA A 304 -1.96 -3.36 -24.62
CA ALA A 304 -3.37 -3.06 -24.82
C ALA A 304 -3.67 -1.56 -25.08
N LYS A 305 -2.67 -0.68 -25.04
CA LYS A 305 -2.80 0.77 -25.26
C LYS A 305 -3.91 1.40 -24.42
N LEU A 306 -3.92 1.09 -23.13
CA LEU A 306 -4.94 1.59 -22.20
C LEU A 306 -4.80 3.10 -22.02
N ASN A 307 -5.92 3.81 -22.14
CA ASN A 307 -6.00 5.26 -21.98
C ASN A 307 -6.57 5.69 -20.62
N PHE A 308 -6.39 6.97 -20.29
CA PHE A 308 -7.02 7.58 -19.13
C PHE A 308 -8.54 7.56 -19.28
N ARG A 309 -9.24 7.29 -18.18
CA ARG A 309 -10.70 7.23 -18.09
C ARG A 309 -11.17 8.22 -17.03
N PRO A 310 -11.50 9.47 -17.41
CA PRO A 310 -11.81 10.53 -16.44
C PRO A 310 -13.02 10.20 -15.57
N GLU A 311 -13.95 9.38 -16.06
CA GLU A 311 -15.12 8.92 -15.29
C GLU A 311 -14.77 7.95 -14.14
N GLN A 312 -13.52 7.48 -14.07
CA GLN A 312 -13.02 6.59 -13.02
C GLN A 312 -12.07 7.31 -12.05
N GLU A 313 -11.83 8.60 -12.23
CA GLU A 313 -10.98 9.40 -11.36
C GLU A 313 -11.67 9.65 -10.01
N PHE A 314 -10.98 9.35 -8.93
CA PHE A 314 -11.36 9.79 -7.59
C PHE A 314 -10.66 11.13 -7.30
N THR A 315 -11.40 12.23 -7.41
CA THR A 315 -10.90 13.59 -7.12
C THR A 315 -10.81 13.84 -5.62
N ASP A 316 -10.06 14.87 -5.18
CA ASP A 316 -9.95 15.24 -3.76
C ASP A 316 -11.34 15.59 -3.19
N PRO A 317 -11.89 14.82 -2.23
CA PRO A 317 -13.21 15.06 -1.68
C PRO A 317 -13.36 16.43 -0.99
N PHE A 318 -12.24 17.08 -0.65
CA PHE A 318 -12.20 18.38 0.01
C PHE A 318 -11.80 19.53 -0.92
N GLY A 319 -11.51 19.26 -2.19
CA GLY A 319 -11.15 20.26 -3.20
C GLY A 319 -9.91 21.11 -2.85
N ILE A 320 -9.02 20.60 -1.99
CA ILE A 320 -7.81 21.32 -1.59
C ILE A 320 -6.70 21.06 -2.59
N GLN A 321 -6.63 19.86 -3.15
CA GLN A 321 -5.59 19.50 -4.11
C GLN A 321 -5.55 20.42 -5.33
N ASP A 322 -6.71 20.85 -5.84
CA ASP A 322 -6.78 21.75 -7.00
C ASP A 322 -6.29 23.17 -6.71
N LYS A 323 -6.13 23.53 -5.43
CA LYS A 323 -5.49 24.77 -4.99
C LYS A 323 -3.98 24.64 -4.84
N LEU A 324 -3.47 23.41 -4.76
CA LEU A 324 -2.05 23.10 -4.58
C LEU A 324 -1.35 22.79 -5.91
N LEU A 325 -2.10 22.28 -6.90
CA LEU A 325 -1.60 21.96 -8.23
C LEU A 325 -2.70 22.23 -9.27
N SER A 326 -2.44 23.16 -10.18
CA SER A 326 -3.40 23.48 -11.24
C SER A 326 -3.64 22.32 -12.21
N GLU A 327 -4.81 22.32 -12.87
CA GLU A 327 -5.12 21.39 -13.97
C GLU A 327 -4.09 21.47 -15.10
N HIS A 328 -3.57 22.68 -15.38
CA HIS A 328 -2.52 22.85 -16.36
C HIS A 328 -1.23 22.11 -15.97
N ALA A 329 -0.84 22.20 -14.68
CA ALA A 329 0.33 21.50 -14.17
C ALA A 329 0.13 19.98 -14.09
N LYS A 330 -1.12 19.49 -13.88
CA LYS A 330 -1.43 18.06 -13.99
C LYS A 330 -1.20 17.53 -15.42
N GLY A 331 -1.51 18.32 -16.44
CA GLY A 331 -1.25 17.96 -17.85
C GLY A 331 -2.03 16.71 -18.29
N LEU A 332 -3.31 16.62 -17.90
CA LEU A 332 -4.23 15.53 -18.18
C LEU A 332 -5.01 15.72 -19.50
#